data_AF-A0A1Q7G6X7-F1
#
_entry.id   AF-A0A1Q7G6X7-F1
#
_cell.length_a   1.000
_cell.length_b   1.000
_cell.length_c   1.000
_cell.angle_alpha   90.00
_cell.angle_beta   90.00
_cell.angle_gamma   90.00
#
_symmetry.space_group_name_H-M   'P 1'
#
loop_
_entity.id
_entity.type
_entity.pdbx_description
1 polymer ?
#
loop_
_entity_poly.entity_id
_entity_poly.type
_entity_poly.pdbx_seq_one_letter_code
_entity_poly.pdbx_strand_id
1 'polypeptide(L)'
;MSHDPFDTQAAAYALGALDGEELAQFEAHLGQSCARCEATLRDSRQALAALARETPAAAPPPQVKEALLGRMAATGPAPRRRDDLRAAWLRWTIATVAAMIVGGFLAGMYVAARYEARLGKLARETSALRGEEAGLRERVALYQGVVELLRDPVTRVIALRGAGPSPEARGRVIWHETAGGHVFVAKLPPASPGKTYELWTITRGKPSPAGVFQVDGSGQASQKVAPVGGRVDVFAVTLEPAGGVPAPTGPIVLASSKE
;
A
#
# COMPACT_ATOMS: atom_id res chain seq x y z
N MET A 1 34.36 -37.26 -58.55
CA MET A 1 35.72 -36.72 -58.77
C MET A 1 36.60 -37.88 -59.18
N SER A 2 37.39 -37.73 -60.25
CA SER A 2 38.33 -38.78 -60.66
C SER A 2 39.39 -38.96 -59.56
N HIS A 3 39.61 -40.20 -59.13
CA HIS A 3 40.61 -40.57 -58.10
C HIS A 3 41.98 -40.93 -58.70
N ASP A 4 42.07 -40.90 -60.03
CA ASP A 4 43.30 -41.00 -60.80
C ASP A 4 43.87 -39.56 -60.91
N PRO A 5 45.08 -39.25 -60.40
CA PRO A 5 46.22 -40.13 -60.08
C PRO A 5 46.44 -40.51 -58.60
N PHE A 6 45.57 -40.08 -57.68
CA PHE A 6 45.79 -40.23 -56.23
C PHE A 6 45.77 -41.69 -55.73
N ASP A 7 45.07 -42.60 -56.42
CA ASP A 7 45.02 -44.02 -56.04
C ASP A 7 46.41 -44.70 -56.10
N THR A 8 47.25 -44.36 -57.08
CA THR A 8 48.61 -44.93 -57.20
C THR A 8 49.63 -44.23 -56.29
N GLN A 9 49.38 -42.96 -55.97
CA GLN A 9 50.21 -42.17 -55.05
C GLN A 9 50.12 -42.64 -53.59
N ALA A 10 49.02 -43.29 -53.17
CA ALA A 10 48.85 -43.77 -51.81
C ALA A 10 49.94 -44.76 -51.36
N ALA A 11 50.37 -45.67 -52.24
CA ALA A 11 51.45 -46.61 -51.95
C ALA A 11 52.82 -45.91 -51.87
N ALA A 12 53.08 -44.97 -52.78
CA ALA A 12 54.30 -44.16 -52.78
C ALA A 12 54.38 -43.27 -51.53
N TYR A 13 53.27 -42.64 -51.12
CA TYR A 13 53.19 -41.85 -49.89
C TYR A 13 53.42 -42.71 -48.65
N ALA A 14 52.86 -43.93 -48.61
CA ALA A 14 53.05 -44.86 -47.49
C ALA A 14 54.54 -45.27 -47.33
N LEU A 15 55.28 -45.37 -48.43
CA LEU A 15 56.73 -45.62 -48.45
C LEU A 15 57.58 -44.37 -48.16
N GLY A 16 56.98 -43.18 -48.09
CA GLY A 16 57.70 -41.91 -48.01
C GLY A 16 58.45 -41.57 -49.30
N ALA A 17 57.99 -42.08 -50.45
CA ALA A 17 58.62 -41.93 -51.76
C ALA A 17 58.07 -40.76 -52.59
N LEU A 18 57.03 -40.06 -52.13
CA LEU A 18 56.56 -38.82 -52.75
C LEU A 18 57.37 -37.64 -52.25
N ASP A 19 57.71 -36.73 -53.15
CA ASP A 19 58.41 -35.48 -52.86
C ASP A 19 57.78 -34.29 -53.60
N GLY A 20 58.32 -33.10 -53.33
CA GLY A 20 57.98 -31.87 -54.03
C GLY A 20 56.48 -31.58 -54.14
N GLU A 21 56.02 -31.36 -55.36
CA GLU A 21 54.65 -30.96 -55.67
C GLU A 21 53.64 -32.11 -55.47
N GLU A 22 54.03 -33.35 -55.77
CA GLU A 22 53.15 -34.52 -55.65
C GLU A 22 52.76 -34.79 -54.20
N LEU A 23 53.73 -34.65 -53.28
CA LEU A 23 53.50 -34.78 -51.84
C LEU A 23 52.49 -33.74 -51.34
N ALA A 24 52.68 -32.47 -51.71
CA ALA A 24 51.80 -31.38 -51.29
C ALA A 24 50.38 -31.54 -51.85
N GLN A 25 50.24 -31.97 -53.11
CA GLN A 25 48.93 -32.24 -53.73
C GLN A 25 48.21 -33.41 -53.04
N PHE A 26 48.92 -34.49 -52.73
CA PHE A 26 48.34 -35.65 -52.04
C PHE A 26 47.92 -35.30 -50.61
N GLU A 27 48.72 -34.53 -49.85
CA GLU A 27 48.35 -34.09 -48.50
C GLU A 27 47.18 -33.10 -48.50
N ALA A 28 47.13 -32.18 -49.47
CA ALA A 28 45.97 -31.30 -49.65
C ALA A 28 44.70 -32.09 -50.00
N HIS A 29 44.82 -33.19 -50.75
CA HIS A 29 43.71 -34.08 -51.05
C HIS A 29 43.25 -34.86 -49.80
N LEU A 30 44.18 -35.35 -48.97
CA LEU A 30 43.85 -35.98 -47.68
C LEU A 30 43.20 -35.00 -46.70
N GLY A 31 43.62 -33.73 -46.71
CA GLY A 31 43.00 -32.66 -45.90
C GLY A 31 41.53 -32.39 -46.24
N GLN A 32 41.05 -32.85 -47.41
CA GLN A 32 39.65 -32.79 -47.82
C GLN A 32 38.84 -34.02 -47.36
N SER A 33 39.44 -34.93 -46.59
CA SER A 33 38.80 -36.15 -46.04
C SER A 33 38.23 -37.10 -47.10
N CYS A 34 38.99 -37.35 -48.16
CA CYS A 34 38.62 -38.30 -49.21
C CYS A 34 38.66 -39.76 -48.69
N ALA A 35 37.49 -40.33 -48.42
CA ALA A 35 37.35 -41.67 -47.82
C ALA A 35 38.05 -42.80 -48.60
N ARG A 36 38.08 -42.72 -49.95
CA ARG A 36 38.74 -43.72 -50.80
C ARG A 36 40.27 -43.67 -50.64
N CYS A 37 40.86 -42.48 -50.78
CA CYS A 37 42.32 -42.32 -50.67
C CYS A 37 42.80 -42.59 -49.23
N GLU A 38 42.01 -42.25 -48.21
CA GLU A 38 42.29 -42.64 -46.82
C GLU A 38 42.27 -44.16 -46.62
N ALA A 39 41.33 -44.86 -47.25
CA ALA A 39 41.27 -46.32 -47.22
C ALA A 39 42.48 -46.95 -47.94
N THR A 40 42.78 -46.53 -49.17
CA THR A 40 43.93 -47.02 -49.94
C THR A 40 45.26 -46.77 -49.21
N LEU A 41 45.41 -45.61 -48.55
CA LEU A 41 46.57 -45.30 -47.74
C LEU A 41 46.68 -46.21 -46.50
N ARG A 42 45.55 -46.51 -45.85
CA ARG A 42 45.52 -47.45 -44.71
C ARG A 42 45.94 -48.84 -45.14
N ASP A 43 45.41 -49.33 -46.25
CA ASP A 43 45.72 -50.67 -46.79
C ASP A 43 47.21 -50.76 -47.19
N SER A 44 47.72 -49.71 -47.84
CA SER A 44 49.14 -49.60 -48.21
C SER A 44 50.06 -49.62 -46.97
N ARG A 45 49.72 -48.87 -45.93
CA ARG A 45 50.47 -48.88 -44.65
C ARG A 45 50.43 -50.25 -43.96
N GLN A 46 49.30 -50.95 -44.02
CA GLN A 46 49.18 -52.30 -43.46
C GLN A 46 50.06 -53.30 -44.21
N ALA A 47 50.10 -53.24 -45.54
CA ALA A 47 50.96 -54.07 -46.36
C ALA A 47 52.45 -53.81 -46.04
N LEU A 48 52.86 -52.54 -45.92
CA LEU A 48 54.23 -52.18 -45.52
C LEU A 48 54.56 -52.64 -44.10
N ALA A 49 53.62 -52.51 -43.16
CA ALA A 49 53.81 -52.99 -41.80
C ALA A 49 53.95 -54.53 -41.75
N ALA A 50 53.27 -55.26 -42.63
CA ALA A 50 53.43 -56.71 -42.76
C ALA A 50 54.84 -57.06 -43.27
N LEU A 51 55.31 -56.38 -44.32
CA LEU A 51 56.66 -56.57 -44.85
C LEU A 51 57.74 -56.22 -43.81
N ALA A 52 57.55 -55.13 -43.06
CA ALA A 52 58.48 -54.72 -42.01
C ALA A 52 58.62 -55.77 -40.90
N ARG A 53 57.57 -56.55 -40.60
CA ARG A 53 57.65 -57.62 -39.59
C ARG A 53 58.48 -58.83 -40.04
N GLU A 54 58.63 -59.04 -41.34
CA GLU A 54 59.49 -60.09 -41.90
C GLU A 54 60.98 -59.68 -41.89
N THR A 55 61.28 -58.39 -41.68
CA THR A 55 62.66 -57.93 -41.56
C THR A 55 63.26 -58.31 -40.20
N PRO A 56 64.55 -58.68 -40.14
CA PRO A 56 65.22 -58.97 -38.87
C PRO A 56 65.11 -57.79 -37.90
N ALA A 57 64.65 -58.05 -36.67
CA ALA A 57 64.54 -57.02 -35.65
C ALA A 57 65.93 -56.43 -35.32
N ALA A 58 66.11 -55.13 -35.59
CA ALA A 58 67.27 -54.38 -35.13
C ALA A 58 67.03 -53.91 -33.69
N ALA A 59 67.91 -54.27 -32.76
CA ALA A 59 67.84 -53.79 -31.38
C ALA A 59 68.18 -52.29 -31.34
N PRO A 60 67.26 -51.40 -30.90
CA PRO A 60 67.55 -49.98 -30.79
C PRO A 60 68.54 -49.70 -29.65
N PRO A 61 69.34 -48.62 -29.72
CA PRO A 61 70.19 -48.20 -28.60
C PRO A 61 69.36 -47.95 -27.33
N PRO A 62 69.85 -48.34 -26.14
CA PRO A 62 69.09 -48.24 -24.89
C PRO A 62 68.66 -46.80 -24.55
N GLN A 63 69.43 -45.80 -24.98
CA GLN A 63 69.15 -44.37 -24.77
C GLN A 63 67.82 -43.93 -25.41
N VAL A 64 67.38 -44.58 -26.49
CA VAL A 64 66.14 -44.22 -27.20
C VAL A 64 64.91 -44.61 -26.36
N LYS A 65 64.96 -45.79 -25.72
CA LYS A 65 63.87 -46.27 -24.85
C LYS A 65 63.74 -45.37 -23.63
N GLU A 66 64.86 -45.01 -23.02
CA GLU A 66 64.89 -44.10 -21.87
C GLU A 66 64.38 -42.71 -22.24
N ALA A 67 64.81 -42.14 -23.36
CA ALA A 67 64.34 -40.85 -23.84
C ALA A 67 62.82 -40.84 -24.14
N LEU A 68 62.29 -41.92 -24.73
CA LEU A 68 60.86 -42.05 -25.03
C LEU A 68 60.02 -42.19 -23.75
N LEU A 69 60.42 -43.09 -22.85
CA LEU A 69 59.72 -43.29 -21.58
C LEU A 69 59.80 -42.03 -20.71
N GLY A 70 60.92 -41.31 -20.74
CA GLY A 70 61.05 -40.00 -20.11
C GLY A 70 60.07 -38.97 -20.68
N ARG A 71 59.90 -38.90 -22.01
CA ARG A 71 58.90 -38.04 -22.65
C ARG A 71 57.46 -38.44 -22.33
N MET A 72 57.16 -39.73 -22.28
CA MET A 72 55.82 -40.23 -21.90
C MET A 72 55.52 -39.97 -20.42
N ALA A 73 56.52 -40.09 -19.54
CA ALA A 73 56.37 -39.76 -18.12
C ALA A 73 56.23 -38.24 -17.88
N ALA A 74 56.96 -37.43 -18.64
CA ALA A 74 56.81 -35.97 -18.64
C ALA A 74 55.47 -35.52 -19.23
N THR A 75 54.90 -36.31 -20.15
CA THR A 75 53.54 -36.16 -20.66
C THR A 75 52.59 -36.93 -19.74
N GLY A 76 52.43 -36.46 -18.50
CA GLY A 76 51.49 -37.04 -17.54
C GLY A 76 50.06 -37.18 -18.12
N PRO A 77 49.19 -38.02 -17.53
CA PRO A 77 47.83 -38.18 -18.04
C PRO A 77 47.17 -36.81 -18.17
N ALA A 78 46.65 -36.51 -19.37
CA ALA A 78 45.96 -35.25 -19.61
C ALA A 78 44.91 -35.04 -18.51
N PRO A 79 44.83 -33.86 -17.86
CA PRO A 79 43.87 -33.62 -16.80
C PRO A 79 42.49 -34.01 -17.30
N ARG A 80 41.73 -34.78 -16.51
CA ARG A 80 40.34 -35.17 -16.81
C ARG A 80 39.44 -33.93 -16.75
N ARG A 81 39.61 -33.02 -17.71
CA ARG A 81 38.92 -31.74 -17.87
C ARG A 81 37.39 -31.89 -17.93
N ARG A 82 36.88 -33.10 -18.16
CA ARG A 82 35.45 -33.41 -18.20
C ARG A 82 34.80 -33.58 -16.82
N ASP A 83 35.53 -34.00 -15.79
CA ASP A 83 34.93 -34.23 -14.46
C ASP A 83 34.80 -32.92 -13.65
N ASP A 84 35.80 -32.04 -13.76
CA ASP A 84 35.76 -30.71 -13.11
C ASP A 84 34.66 -29.81 -13.67
N LEU A 85 34.41 -29.87 -14.98
CA LEU A 85 33.35 -29.09 -15.62
C LEU A 85 31.95 -29.58 -15.20
N ARG A 86 31.76 -30.88 -14.98
CA ARG A 86 30.49 -31.46 -14.49
C ARG A 86 30.23 -31.10 -13.03
N ALA A 87 31.25 -31.18 -12.17
CA ALA A 87 31.13 -30.78 -10.77
C ALA A 87 30.90 -29.27 -10.63
N ALA A 88 31.56 -28.45 -11.44
CA ALA A 88 31.31 -27.01 -11.49
C ALA A 88 29.86 -26.73 -11.94
N TRP A 89 29.40 -27.35 -13.03
CA TRP A 89 28.04 -27.12 -13.54
C TRP A 89 26.97 -27.54 -12.52
N LEU A 90 27.14 -28.68 -11.83
CA LEU A 90 26.23 -29.11 -10.77
C LEU A 90 26.17 -28.12 -9.60
N ARG A 91 27.31 -27.58 -9.16
CA ARG A 91 27.36 -26.53 -8.12
C ARG A 91 26.61 -25.26 -8.52
N TRP A 92 26.74 -24.83 -9.78
CA TRP A 92 25.99 -23.70 -10.31
C TRP A 92 24.49 -24.00 -10.37
N THR A 93 24.07 -25.20 -10.79
CA THR A 93 22.63 -25.56 -10.80
C THR A 93 22.02 -25.57 -9.38
N ILE A 94 22.70 -26.14 -8.39
CA ILE A 94 22.24 -26.14 -7.00
C ILE A 94 22.13 -24.71 -6.46
N ALA A 95 23.12 -23.86 -6.75
CA ALA A 95 23.09 -22.46 -6.34
C ALA A 95 21.89 -21.71 -6.97
N THR A 96 21.58 -21.95 -8.25
CA THR A 96 20.43 -21.32 -8.91
C THR A 96 19.09 -21.78 -8.34
N VAL A 97 18.93 -23.08 -8.05
CA VAL A 97 17.69 -23.62 -7.46
C VAL A 97 17.51 -23.08 -6.04
N ALA A 98 18.57 -23.06 -5.23
CA ALA A 98 18.53 -22.48 -3.89
C ALA A 98 18.17 -20.99 -3.93
N ALA A 99 18.74 -20.22 -4.86
CA ALA A 99 18.42 -18.81 -5.04
C ALA A 99 16.95 -18.61 -5.45
N MET A 100 16.37 -19.46 -6.30
CA MET A 100 14.96 -19.40 -6.66
C MET A 100 14.03 -19.71 -5.48
N ILE A 101 14.36 -20.71 -4.66
CA ILE A 101 13.57 -21.06 -3.46
C ILE A 101 13.61 -19.89 -2.46
N VAL A 102 14.80 -19.34 -2.20
CA VAL A 102 14.96 -18.18 -1.32
C VAL A 102 14.21 -16.97 -1.88
N GLY A 103 14.31 -16.71 -3.19
CA GLY A 103 13.58 -15.64 -3.85
C GLY A 103 12.06 -15.79 -3.76
N GLY A 104 11.55 -17.00 -3.97
CA GLY A 104 10.12 -17.32 -3.83
C GLY A 104 9.64 -17.18 -2.39
N PHE A 105 10.43 -17.63 -1.42
CA PHE A 105 10.12 -17.47 0.01
C PHE A 105 10.11 -16.00 0.42
N LEU A 106 11.11 -15.22 0.01
CA LEU A 106 11.18 -13.78 0.29
C LEU A 106 10.04 -13.01 -0.37
N ALA A 107 9.70 -13.34 -1.63
CA ALA A 107 8.54 -12.76 -2.31
C ALA A 107 7.22 -13.14 -1.62
N GLY A 108 7.08 -14.39 -1.20
CA GLY A 108 5.93 -14.87 -0.43
C GLY A 108 5.78 -14.12 0.90
N MET A 109 6.86 -13.97 1.67
CA MET A 109 6.85 -13.19 2.91
C MET A 109 6.52 -11.72 2.65
N TYR A 110 7.08 -11.12 1.60
CA TYR A 110 6.79 -9.73 1.24
C TYR A 110 5.30 -9.54 0.91
N VAL A 111 4.73 -10.45 0.12
CA VAL A 111 3.30 -10.43 -0.23
C VAL A 111 2.44 -10.64 1.02
N ALA A 112 2.76 -11.63 1.86
CA ALA A 112 2.04 -11.90 3.11
C ALA A 112 2.03 -10.68 4.04
N ALA A 113 3.19 -10.06 4.29
CA ALA A 113 3.29 -8.84 5.09
C ALA A 113 2.46 -7.68 4.53
N ARG A 114 2.39 -7.56 3.19
CA ARG A 114 1.55 -6.55 2.53
C ARG A 114 0.06 -6.86 2.65
N TYR A 115 -0.34 -8.12 2.63
CA TYR A 115 -1.72 -8.54 2.86
C TYR A 115 -2.16 -8.28 4.31
N GLU A 116 -1.34 -8.65 5.30
CA GLU A 116 -1.63 -8.38 6.71
C GLU A 116 -1.80 -6.88 6.97
N ALA A 117 -0.93 -6.05 6.39
CA ALA A 117 -1.05 -4.59 6.48
C ALA A 117 -2.36 -4.06 5.85
N ARG A 118 -2.79 -4.62 4.71
CA ARG A 118 -4.07 -4.27 4.08
C ARG A 118 -5.26 -4.70 4.94
N LEU A 119 -5.25 -5.92 5.46
CA LEU A 119 -6.30 -6.42 6.35
C LEU A 119 -6.42 -5.57 7.61
N GLY A 120 -5.30 -5.17 8.21
CA GLY A 120 -5.28 -4.25 9.33
C GLY A 120 -5.88 -2.88 9.00
N LYS A 121 -5.62 -2.35 7.80
CA LYS A 121 -6.22 -1.09 7.34
C LYS A 121 -7.73 -1.22 7.15
N LEU A 122 -8.20 -2.25 6.46
CA LEU A 122 -9.64 -2.49 6.28
C LEU A 122 -10.34 -2.69 7.64
N ALA A 123 -9.75 -3.44 8.55
CA ALA A 123 -10.30 -3.63 9.90
C ALA A 123 -10.46 -2.28 10.63
N ARG A 124 -9.46 -1.40 10.57
CA ARG A 124 -9.55 -0.06 11.18
C ARG A 124 -10.62 0.82 10.53
N GLU A 125 -10.70 0.80 9.21
CA GLU A 125 -11.71 1.56 8.45
C GLU A 125 -13.13 1.08 8.80
N THR A 126 -13.35 -0.24 8.85
CA THR A 126 -14.66 -0.79 9.27
C THR A 126 -15.02 -0.42 10.71
N SER A 127 -14.06 -0.42 11.63
CA SER A 127 -14.30 0.01 13.02
C SER A 127 -14.60 1.51 13.11
N ALA A 128 -13.92 2.33 12.31
CA ALA A 128 -14.17 3.77 12.25
C ALA A 128 -15.58 4.07 11.72
N LEU A 129 -15.97 3.44 10.60
CA LEU A 129 -17.31 3.58 10.01
C LEU A 129 -18.41 3.13 10.97
N ARG A 130 -18.22 2.02 11.69
CA ARG A 130 -19.18 1.58 12.71
C ARG A 130 -19.31 2.58 13.85
N GLY A 131 -18.22 3.22 14.26
CA GLY A 131 -18.23 4.28 15.27
C GLY A 131 -18.99 5.53 14.80
N GLU A 132 -18.79 5.94 13.55
CA GLU A 132 -19.54 7.04 12.94
C GLU A 132 -21.04 6.73 12.83
N GLU A 133 -21.39 5.52 12.40
CA GLU A 133 -22.78 5.07 12.29
C GLU A 133 -23.48 5.05 13.66
N ALA A 134 -22.77 4.58 14.70
CA ALA A 134 -23.28 4.62 16.08
C ALA A 134 -23.53 6.07 16.55
N GLY A 135 -22.59 6.99 16.28
CA GLY A 135 -22.74 8.40 16.64
C GLY A 135 -23.85 9.11 15.86
N LEU A 136 -24.07 8.76 14.59
CA LEU A 136 -25.20 9.27 13.81
C LEU A 136 -26.53 8.75 14.34
N ARG A 137 -26.62 7.45 14.65
CA ARG A 137 -27.82 6.85 15.25
C ARG A 137 -28.18 7.49 16.59
N GLU A 138 -27.20 7.73 17.46
CA GLU A 138 -27.41 8.41 18.73
C GLU A 138 -27.94 9.83 18.53
N ARG A 139 -27.36 10.57 17.57
CA ARG A 139 -27.81 11.93 17.23
C ARG A 139 -29.25 11.95 16.68
N VAL A 140 -29.58 10.98 15.81
CA VAL A 140 -30.95 10.80 15.31
C VAL A 140 -31.92 10.48 16.44
N ALA A 141 -31.56 9.59 17.35
CA ALA A 141 -32.38 9.26 18.52
C ALA A 141 -32.62 10.48 19.41
N LEU A 142 -31.59 11.31 19.63
CA LEU A 142 -31.70 12.57 20.35
C LEU A 142 -32.67 13.55 19.67
N TYR A 143 -32.54 13.74 18.34
CA TYR A 143 -33.47 14.59 17.60
C TYR A 143 -34.91 14.07 17.63
N GLN A 144 -35.10 12.75 17.49
CA GLN A 144 -36.41 12.13 17.60
C GLN A 144 -37.02 12.38 18.98
N GLY A 145 -36.24 12.24 20.06
CA GLY A 145 -36.70 12.56 21.42
C GLY A 145 -37.12 14.03 21.60
N VAL A 146 -36.39 14.97 20.98
CA VAL A 146 -36.77 16.40 20.99
C VAL A 146 -38.06 16.64 20.20
N VAL A 147 -38.22 15.98 19.05
CA VAL A 147 -39.45 16.09 18.25
C VAL A 147 -40.64 15.48 18.99
N GLU A 148 -40.46 14.35 19.66
CA GLU A 148 -41.48 13.71 20.50
C GLU A 148 -41.94 14.65 21.62
N LEU A 149 -40.98 15.30 22.28
CA LEU A 149 -41.24 16.31 23.32
C LEU A 149 -41.95 17.55 22.76
N LEU A 150 -41.59 18.03 21.57
CA LEU A 150 -42.29 19.16 20.92
C LEU A 150 -43.70 18.78 20.46
N ARG A 151 -43.92 17.50 20.18
CA ARG A 151 -45.25 16.92 19.89
C ARG A 151 -46.06 16.68 21.16
N ASP A 152 -45.44 16.77 22.34
CA ASP A 152 -46.15 16.73 23.61
C ASP A 152 -47.13 17.92 23.66
N PRO A 153 -48.44 17.68 23.85
CA PRO A 153 -49.45 18.72 23.92
C PRO A 153 -49.24 19.74 25.05
N VAL A 154 -48.33 19.47 25.99
CA VAL A 154 -47.96 20.39 27.08
C VAL A 154 -46.96 21.47 26.63
N THR A 155 -46.33 21.34 25.44
CA THR A 155 -45.47 22.39 24.90
C THR A 155 -46.28 23.64 24.55
N ARG A 156 -46.04 24.73 25.30
CA ARG A 156 -46.72 26.02 25.09
C ARG A 156 -45.86 26.93 24.24
N VAL A 157 -46.48 27.62 23.28
CA VAL A 157 -45.85 28.71 22.53
C VAL A 157 -46.43 30.02 23.01
N ILE A 158 -45.65 30.74 23.81
CA ILE A 158 -46.06 31.95 24.51
C ILE A 158 -45.52 33.16 23.75
N ALA A 159 -46.40 34.07 23.35
CA ALA A 159 -46.00 35.30 22.68
C ALA A 159 -45.52 36.35 23.70
N LEU A 160 -44.40 37.00 23.41
CA LEU A 160 -43.90 38.17 24.12
C LEU A 160 -44.15 39.43 23.30
N ARG A 161 -44.71 40.45 23.93
CA ARG A 161 -44.98 41.75 23.30
C ARG A 161 -44.03 42.80 23.82
N GLY A 162 -43.61 43.70 22.93
CA GLY A 162 -42.81 44.87 23.26
C GLY A 162 -43.44 45.71 24.36
N ALA A 163 -42.60 46.18 25.28
CA ALA A 163 -42.98 47.00 26.42
C ALA A 163 -41.95 48.10 26.64
N GLY A 164 -42.34 49.13 27.40
CA GLY A 164 -41.46 50.21 27.83
C GLY A 164 -40.69 50.85 26.67
N PRO A 165 -39.35 50.87 26.70
CA PRO A 165 -38.52 51.53 25.69
C PRO A 165 -38.43 50.75 24.36
N SER A 166 -39.08 49.60 24.23
CA SER A 166 -39.02 48.76 23.02
C SER A 166 -40.40 48.26 22.59
N PRO A 167 -41.36 49.16 22.27
CA PRO A 167 -42.74 48.78 21.94
C PRO A 167 -42.87 47.96 20.65
N GLU A 168 -41.92 48.11 19.71
CA GLU A 168 -41.89 47.33 18.47
C GLU A 168 -41.26 45.94 18.61
N ALA A 169 -40.62 45.67 19.76
CA ALA A 169 -40.00 44.38 20.01
C ALA A 169 -41.05 43.28 20.03
N ARG A 170 -40.65 42.09 19.59
CA ARG A 170 -41.49 40.89 19.60
C ARG A 170 -40.67 39.72 20.06
N GLY A 171 -41.31 38.78 20.72
CA GLY A 171 -40.68 37.51 21.03
C GLY A 171 -41.66 36.36 21.09
N ARG A 172 -41.11 35.15 21.13
CA ARG A 172 -41.85 33.91 21.37
C ARG A 172 -41.01 33.04 22.28
N VAL A 173 -41.65 32.44 23.27
CA VAL A 173 -41.06 31.38 24.10
C VAL A 173 -41.73 30.08 23.73
N ILE A 174 -40.95 29.08 23.34
CA ILE A 174 -41.40 27.69 23.26
C ILE A 174 -41.01 27.05 24.58
N TRP A 175 -41.99 26.65 25.38
CA TRP A 175 -41.79 26.22 26.75
C TRP A 175 -42.37 24.83 27.02
N HIS A 176 -41.57 23.97 27.63
CA HIS A 176 -41.97 22.69 28.19
C HIS A 176 -41.55 22.62 29.66
N GLU A 177 -42.44 22.21 30.57
CA GLU A 177 -42.21 22.33 32.01
C GLU A 177 -41.00 21.52 32.50
N THR A 178 -40.84 20.29 32.02
CA THR A 178 -39.75 19.39 32.47
C THR A 178 -38.46 19.52 31.68
N ALA A 179 -38.53 20.05 30.45
CA ALA A 179 -37.40 20.05 29.52
C ALA A 179 -36.82 21.46 29.29
N GLY A 180 -37.52 22.50 29.76
CA GLY A 180 -37.17 23.88 29.52
C GLY A 180 -37.68 24.36 28.17
N GLY A 181 -36.98 25.30 27.57
CA GLY A 181 -37.49 25.96 26.38
C GLY A 181 -36.46 26.74 25.59
N HIS A 182 -36.95 27.49 24.61
CA HIS A 182 -36.18 28.48 23.87
C HIS A 182 -36.97 29.78 23.78
N VAL A 183 -36.28 30.90 24.00
CA VAL A 183 -36.80 32.23 23.68
C VAL A 183 -36.19 32.70 22.36
N PHE A 184 -37.05 33.29 21.53
CA PHE A 184 -36.67 33.98 20.30
C PHE A 184 -37.18 35.41 20.41
N VAL A 185 -36.32 36.37 20.11
CA VAL A 185 -36.65 37.80 20.13
C VAL A 185 -36.23 38.45 18.83
N ALA A 186 -36.95 39.51 18.45
CA ALA A 186 -36.68 40.32 17.28
C ALA A 186 -37.03 41.79 17.55
N LYS A 187 -36.40 42.68 16.79
CA LYS A 187 -36.57 44.15 16.91
C LYS A 187 -36.23 44.69 18.30
N LEU A 188 -35.32 44.04 19.02
CA LEU A 188 -34.70 44.62 20.20
C LEU A 188 -33.47 45.43 19.76
N PRO A 189 -33.29 46.67 20.23
CA PRO A 189 -32.05 47.41 19.99
C PRO A 189 -30.83 46.68 20.57
N PRO A 190 -29.63 46.83 19.99
CA PRO A 190 -28.40 46.38 20.65
C PRO A 190 -28.28 47.01 22.05
N ALA A 191 -27.95 46.19 23.06
CA ALA A 191 -27.77 46.69 24.41
C ALA A 191 -26.61 47.69 24.47
N SER A 192 -26.79 48.79 25.20
CA SER A 192 -25.72 49.76 25.43
C SER A 192 -24.53 49.10 26.13
N PRO A 193 -23.30 49.64 25.98
CA PRO A 193 -22.12 49.12 26.67
C PRO A 193 -22.37 48.93 28.19
N GLY A 194 -22.01 47.75 28.71
CA GLY A 194 -22.23 47.40 30.12
C GLY A 194 -23.65 46.94 30.47
N LYS A 195 -24.53 46.73 29.49
CA LYS A 195 -25.88 46.17 29.67
C LYS A 195 -26.07 44.85 28.91
N THR A 196 -27.04 44.06 29.36
CA THR A 196 -27.49 42.81 28.73
C THR A 196 -29.00 42.71 28.81
N TYR A 197 -29.62 41.93 27.93
CA TYR A 197 -31.00 41.51 28.15
C TYR A 197 -31.02 40.31 29.09
N GLU A 198 -31.98 40.29 30.00
CA GLU A 198 -32.20 39.19 30.93
C GLU A 198 -33.63 38.69 30.82
N LEU A 199 -33.78 37.39 30.61
CA LEU A 199 -35.06 36.69 30.60
C LEU A 199 -35.42 36.29 32.03
N TRP A 200 -36.69 36.47 32.37
CA TRP A 200 -37.29 36.12 33.64
C TRP A 200 -38.42 35.12 33.43
N THR A 201 -38.44 34.11 34.29
CA THR A 201 -39.64 33.30 34.54
C THR A 201 -40.31 33.85 35.79
N ILE A 202 -41.63 34.04 35.74
CA ILE A 202 -42.39 34.57 36.86
C ILE A 202 -43.41 33.52 37.28
N THR A 203 -43.28 33.07 38.53
CA THR A 203 -44.15 32.06 39.14
C THR A 203 -44.76 32.65 40.40
N ARG A 204 -46.10 32.71 40.48
CA ARG A 204 -46.85 33.32 41.58
C ARG A 204 -46.37 34.75 41.90
N GLY A 205 -46.02 35.51 40.86
CA GLY A 205 -45.54 36.89 40.97
C GLY A 205 -44.07 37.04 41.40
N LYS A 206 -43.34 35.95 41.63
CA LYS A 206 -41.91 36.00 41.96
C LYS A 206 -41.06 35.79 40.69
N PRO A 207 -40.24 36.77 40.28
CA PRO A 207 -39.34 36.60 39.15
C PRO A 207 -38.14 35.71 39.53
N SER A 208 -37.68 34.89 38.60
CA SER A 208 -36.47 34.09 38.69
C SER A 208 -35.66 34.21 37.39
N PRO A 209 -34.33 34.44 37.46
CA PRO A 209 -33.48 34.54 36.29
C PRO A 209 -33.58 33.27 35.44
N ALA A 210 -33.77 33.47 34.13
CA ALA A 210 -33.95 32.38 33.16
C ALA A 210 -32.93 32.46 32.02
N GLY A 211 -31.97 33.37 32.12
CA GLY A 211 -30.81 33.49 31.24
C GLY A 211 -30.59 34.92 30.75
N VAL A 212 -29.34 35.25 30.45
CA VAL A 212 -28.95 36.53 29.84
C VAL A 212 -28.58 36.32 28.37
N PHE A 213 -28.84 37.31 27.53
CA PHE A 213 -28.48 37.27 26.12
C PHE A 213 -28.20 38.67 25.55
N GLN A 214 -27.50 38.68 24.42
CA GLN A 214 -27.29 39.86 23.57
C GLN A 214 -27.98 39.63 22.24
N VAL A 215 -28.36 40.73 21.58
CA VAL A 215 -28.93 40.70 20.23
C VAL A 215 -27.87 40.98 19.19
N ASP A 216 -28.04 40.41 18.00
CA ASP A 216 -27.19 40.68 16.86
C ASP A 216 -27.47 42.07 16.24
N GLY A 217 -26.73 42.43 15.18
CA GLY A 217 -26.89 43.70 14.46
C GLY A 217 -28.26 43.90 13.80
N SER A 218 -29.08 42.85 13.70
CA SER A 218 -30.46 42.91 13.21
C SER A 218 -31.50 42.97 14.35
N GLY A 219 -31.05 43.02 15.61
CA GLY A 219 -31.90 43.06 16.79
C GLY A 219 -32.57 41.73 17.10
N GLN A 220 -31.95 40.61 16.68
CA GLN A 220 -32.44 39.26 16.91
C GLN A 220 -31.56 38.51 17.92
N ALA A 221 -32.18 37.65 18.72
CA ALA A 221 -31.47 36.70 19.56
C ALA A 221 -32.29 35.43 19.79
N SER A 222 -31.59 34.35 20.08
CA SER A 222 -32.18 33.10 20.58
C SER A 222 -31.39 32.58 21.76
N GLN A 223 -32.07 32.17 22.83
CA GLN A 223 -31.44 31.67 24.03
C GLN A 223 -32.19 30.41 24.53
N LYS A 224 -31.43 29.38 24.91
CA LYS A 224 -31.97 28.20 25.59
C LYS A 224 -32.33 28.57 27.02
N VAL A 225 -33.51 28.17 27.45
CA VAL A 225 -34.05 28.37 28.80
C VAL A 225 -34.04 27.02 29.52
N ALA A 226 -33.39 26.95 30.68
CA ALA A 226 -33.39 25.74 31.49
C ALA A 226 -34.80 25.48 32.07
N PRO A 227 -35.19 24.22 32.32
CA PRO A 227 -36.41 23.91 33.04
C PRO A 227 -36.39 24.58 34.42
N VAL A 228 -37.53 25.13 34.82
CA VAL A 228 -37.75 25.66 36.17
C VAL A 228 -38.76 24.77 36.89
N GLY A 229 -38.55 24.55 38.19
CA GLY A 229 -39.41 23.68 38.99
C GLY A 229 -40.81 24.24 39.13
N GLY A 230 -41.75 23.79 38.31
CA GLY A 230 -43.18 24.10 38.37
C GLY A 230 -43.69 24.97 37.22
N ARG A 231 -44.99 25.27 37.27
CA ARG A 231 -45.68 26.06 36.25
C ARG A 231 -45.17 27.51 36.23
N VAL A 232 -44.77 27.99 35.06
CA VAL A 232 -44.47 29.41 34.80
C VAL A 232 -45.74 30.12 34.36
N ASP A 233 -46.05 31.24 35.01
CA ASP A 233 -47.23 32.05 34.72
C ASP A 233 -46.94 33.12 33.66
N VAL A 234 -45.78 33.77 33.75
CA VAL A 234 -45.39 34.89 32.88
C VAL A 234 -43.91 34.81 32.53
N PHE A 235 -43.58 35.22 31.31
CA PHE A 235 -42.21 35.46 30.86
C PHE A 235 -42.00 36.96 30.63
N ALA A 236 -40.86 37.48 31.04
CA ALA A 236 -40.49 38.87 30.80
C ALA A 236 -39.02 39.01 30.42
N VAL A 237 -38.67 40.05 29.68
CA VAL A 237 -37.29 40.44 29.40
C VAL A 237 -37.08 41.85 29.90
N THR A 238 -35.97 42.08 30.61
CA THR A 238 -35.53 43.41 31.06
C THR A 238 -34.15 43.75 30.51
N LEU A 239 -33.80 45.03 30.53
CA LEU A 239 -32.46 45.52 30.20
C LEU A 239 -31.66 45.75 31.50
N GLU A 240 -30.72 44.86 31.79
CA GLU A 240 -30.01 44.77 33.08
C GLU A 240 -28.51 45.08 32.92
N PRO A 241 -27.77 45.33 34.02
CA PRO A 241 -26.31 45.34 34.01
C PRO A 241 -25.71 44.06 33.41
N ALA A 242 -24.57 44.19 32.76
CA ALA A 242 -23.84 43.05 32.22
C ALA A 242 -23.58 41.99 33.31
N GLY A 243 -23.84 40.72 32.98
CA GLY A 243 -23.75 39.60 33.91
C GLY A 243 -25.09 39.18 34.55
N GLY A 244 -26.14 39.98 34.40
CA GLY A 244 -27.46 39.71 34.97
C GLY A 244 -27.55 40.08 36.45
N VAL A 245 -28.75 40.00 37.00
CA VAL A 245 -29.06 40.37 38.38
C VAL A 245 -29.95 39.32 39.05
N PRO A 246 -29.92 39.19 40.38
CA PRO A 246 -30.76 38.21 41.08
C PRO A 246 -32.25 38.60 41.10
N ALA A 247 -32.57 39.88 40.88
CA ALA A 247 -33.93 40.41 40.79
C ALA A 247 -33.98 41.55 39.76
N PRO A 248 -35.09 41.74 39.03
CA PRO A 248 -35.19 42.74 37.97
C PRO A 248 -34.94 44.16 38.50
N THR A 249 -34.03 44.91 37.86
CA THR A 249 -33.74 46.31 38.20
C THR A 249 -34.00 47.27 37.04
N GLY A 250 -34.00 46.75 35.82
CA GLY A 250 -34.17 47.51 34.59
C GLY A 250 -35.61 47.60 34.10
N PRO A 251 -35.83 48.38 33.04
CA PRO A 251 -37.14 48.45 32.40
C PRO A 251 -37.49 47.11 31.72
N ILE A 252 -38.76 46.73 31.80
CA ILE A 252 -39.32 45.60 31.03
C ILE A 252 -39.41 46.03 29.56
N VAL A 253 -38.78 45.25 28.68
CA VAL A 253 -38.76 45.47 27.23
C VAL A 253 -39.64 44.47 26.47
N LEU A 254 -39.89 43.30 27.06
CA LEU A 254 -40.82 42.30 26.54
C LEU A 254 -41.57 41.65 27.71
N ALA A 255 -42.85 41.35 27.53
CA ALA A 255 -43.61 40.55 28.49
C ALA A 255 -44.66 39.68 27.78
N SER A 256 -44.94 38.50 28.35
CA SER A 256 -46.11 37.71 27.96
C SER A 256 -47.37 38.27 28.62
N SER A 257 -48.52 38.07 27.97
CA SER A 257 -49.80 38.20 28.68
C SER A 257 -49.89 37.14 29.77
N LYS A 258 -50.56 37.48 30.88
CA LYS A 258 -50.95 36.49 31.87
C LYS A 258 -52.05 35.62 31.25
N GLU A 259 -51.80 34.32 31.12
CA GLU A 259 -52.82 33.33 30.76
C GLU A 259 -53.73 33.02 31.95
#